data_AF-A0A5B8UZR9-F1
#
_entry.id   AF-A0A5B8UZR9-F1
#
_cell.length_a   1.000
_cell.length_b   1.000
_cell.length_c   1.000
_cell.angle_alpha   90.00
_cell.angle_beta   90.00
_cell.angle_gamma   90.00
#
_symmetry.space_group_name_H-M   'P 1'
#
loop_
_entity.id
_entity.type
_entity.pdbx_description
1 polymer ?
#
loop_
_entity_poly.entity_id
_entity_poly.type
_entity_poly.pdbx_seq_one_letter_code
_entity_poly.pdbx_strand_id
1 'polypeptide(L)'
;MPVSYTKKLILLLALVTFGPALFAAEKTDSLKKAEVNLDSLKKQVQLSVNDSLKGQLYTEIAGRYMQFDTISSKKIRIEYQEAAIANTLKAIHYFSKYNDTIGLRTSFNNLAKVYHAQKKFPQTKWFILQSNSLSRELNDNPNIISSLIELAALKTEIKDYTLAMRDLNEALALSSKNHYARQESLVQLNYAMLYSSLKNQSKSAKAMKRHLAIDDSIRKVEEAILAARIKAADSLAMAKKKAYLNSSKGPYAFNFSKKPGSLPYLSLSLF
;
A
#
# COMPACT_ATOMS: atom_id res chain seq x y z
N MET A 1 -30.52 7.68 48.57
CA MET A 1 -29.09 7.55 48.24
C MET A 1 -28.87 7.83 46.76
N PRO A 2 -28.24 8.96 46.36
CA PRO A 2 -27.93 9.23 44.97
C PRO A 2 -26.45 9.62 44.79
N VAL A 3 -25.54 8.69 44.46
CA VAL A 3 -24.21 9.06 43.91
C VAL A 3 -23.66 7.95 43.02
N SER A 4 -24.03 7.92 41.73
CA SER A 4 -23.37 7.05 40.74
C SER A 4 -23.37 7.63 39.32
N TYR A 5 -23.23 8.95 39.18
CA TYR A 5 -23.09 9.60 37.86
C TYR A 5 -21.87 10.54 37.75
N THR A 6 -21.21 10.88 38.85
CA THR A 6 -20.09 11.84 38.85
C THR A 6 -18.76 11.24 38.36
N LYS A 7 -18.51 9.93 38.54
CA LYS A 7 -17.24 9.30 38.11
C LYS A 7 -17.12 9.09 36.59
N LYS A 8 -18.23 8.90 35.85
CA LYS A 8 -18.19 8.75 34.39
C LYS A 8 -18.01 10.09 33.66
N LEU A 9 -18.46 11.21 34.25
CA LEU A 9 -18.30 12.54 33.66
C LEU A 9 -16.85 13.06 33.78
N ILE A 10 -16.14 12.73 34.86
CA ILE A 10 -14.74 13.13 35.06
C ILE A 10 -13.79 12.39 34.10
N LEU A 11 -14.08 11.13 33.75
CA LEU A 11 -13.28 10.36 32.79
C LEU A 11 -13.47 10.85 31.34
N LEU A 12 -14.68 11.32 31.00
CA LEU A 12 -14.98 11.91 29.70
C LEU A 12 -14.42 13.34 29.54
N LEU A 13 -14.35 14.12 30.61
CA LEU A 13 -13.69 15.44 30.58
C LEU A 13 -12.15 15.35 30.48
N ALA A 14 -11.52 14.33 31.08
CA ALA A 14 -10.07 14.13 31.00
C ALA A 14 -9.59 13.77 29.57
N LEU A 15 -10.42 13.07 28.78
CA LEU A 15 -10.13 12.76 27.38
C LEU A 15 -10.23 13.99 26.45
N VAL A 16 -11.03 14.99 26.81
CA VAL A 16 -11.19 16.23 26.02
C VAL A 16 -10.09 17.25 26.32
N THR A 17 -9.53 17.25 27.53
CA THR A 17 -8.45 18.19 27.91
C THR A 17 -7.03 17.68 27.61
N PHE A 18 -6.79 16.36 27.60
CA PHE A 18 -5.47 15.79 27.26
C PHE A 18 -5.26 15.49 25.77
N GLY A 19 -6.32 15.50 24.95
CA GLY A 19 -6.23 15.20 23.52
C GLY A 19 -5.14 15.99 22.79
N PRO A 20 -5.11 17.34 22.84
CA PRO A 20 -4.16 18.12 22.05
C PRO A 20 -2.69 17.86 22.42
N ALA A 21 -2.41 17.67 23.72
CA ALA A 21 -1.06 17.45 24.22
C ALA A 21 -0.55 16.03 23.92
N LEU A 22 -1.42 15.02 24.02
CA LEU A 22 -1.09 13.63 23.68
C LEU A 22 -0.87 13.49 22.17
N PHE A 23 -1.75 14.08 21.35
CA PHE A 23 -1.60 14.12 19.90
C PHE A 23 -0.35 14.92 19.47
N ALA A 24 -0.03 16.03 20.15
CA ALA A 24 1.19 16.78 19.88
C ALA A 24 2.44 15.96 20.24
N ALA A 25 2.45 15.25 21.38
CA ALA A 25 3.55 14.40 21.80
C ALA A 25 3.78 13.23 20.83
N GLU A 26 2.73 12.51 20.44
CA GLU A 26 2.79 11.41 19.46
C GLU A 26 3.25 11.91 18.07
N LYS A 27 2.81 13.11 17.67
CA LYS A 27 3.26 13.76 16.44
C LYS A 27 4.74 14.17 16.50
N THR A 28 5.22 14.65 17.65
CA THR A 28 6.64 14.99 17.81
C THR A 28 7.54 13.76 17.83
N ASP A 29 7.09 12.65 18.43
CA ASP A 29 7.84 11.40 18.46
C ASP A 29 7.91 10.74 17.07
N SER A 30 6.81 10.77 16.32
CA SER A 30 6.77 10.30 14.93
C SER A 30 7.65 11.14 14.00
N LEU A 31 7.69 12.47 14.15
CA LEU A 31 8.59 13.35 13.39
C LEU A 31 10.06 13.08 13.72
N LYS A 32 10.42 12.92 15.00
CA LYS A 32 11.79 12.57 15.41
C LYS A 32 12.22 11.20 14.89
N LYS A 33 11.33 10.20 14.97
CA LYS A 33 11.59 8.87 14.41
C LYS A 33 11.75 8.92 12.89
N ALA A 34 10.99 9.77 12.20
CA ALA A 34 11.16 10.00 10.77
C ALA A 34 12.51 10.66 10.44
N GLU A 35 12.96 11.64 11.24
CA GLU A 35 14.27 12.27 11.11
C GLU A 35 15.43 11.28 11.32
N VAL A 36 15.38 10.48 12.40
CA VAL A 36 16.41 9.44 12.66
C VAL A 36 16.48 8.43 11.51
N ASN A 37 15.33 8.05 10.94
CA ASN A 37 15.29 7.16 9.78
C ASN A 37 15.84 7.83 8.51
N LEU A 38 15.60 9.13 8.32
CA LEU A 38 16.15 9.90 7.20
C LEU A 38 17.68 9.98 7.27
N ASP A 39 18.26 10.16 8.46
CA ASP A 39 19.72 10.23 8.62
C ASP A 39 20.40 8.90 8.33
N SER A 40 19.80 7.78 8.77
CA SER A 40 20.25 6.43 8.41
C SER A 40 20.24 6.22 6.88
N LEU A 41 19.15 6.60 6.20
CA LEU A 41 19.03 6.48 4.74
C LEU A 41 20.05 7.36 4.01
N LYS A 42 20.24 8.61 4.45
CA LYS A 42 21.25 9.51 3.87
C LYS A 42 22.67 8.95 4.04
N LYS A 43 22.97 8.34 5.19
CA LYS A 43 24.25 7.65 5.42
C LYS A 43 24.42 6.45 4.49
N GLN A 44 23.38 5.65 4.28
CA GLN A 44 23.41 4.53 3.33
C GLN A 44 23.70 5.00 1.89
N VAL A 45 23.11 6.13 1.47
CA VAL A 45 23.41 6.72 0.16
C VAL A 45 24.90 7.07 0.03
N GLN A 46 25.49 7.69 1.05
CA GLN A 46 26.91 8.06 1.05
C GLN A 46 27.84 6.84 1.01
N LEU A 47 27.49 5.78 1.74
CA LEU A 47 28.27 4.55 1.81
C LEU A 47 28.05 3.62 0.60
N SER A 48 26.98 3.84 -0.17
CA SER A 48 26.66 2.99 -1.32
C SER A 48 27.66 3.21 -2.46
N VAL A 49 28.44 2.17 -2.74
CA VAL A 49 29.33 2.11 -3.92
C VAL A 49 28.52 1.78 -5.18
N ASN A 50 27.41 1.05 -5.03
CA ASN A 50 26.55 0.67 -6.14
C ASN A 50 25.54 1.78 -6.47
N ASP A 51 25.81 2.49 -7.57
CA ASP A 51 24.94 3.52 -8.14
C ASP A 51 23.51 3.03 -8.45
N SER A 52 23.31 1.74 -8.77
CA SER A 52 21.98 1.19 -9.01
C SER A 52 21.10 1.19 -7.75
N LEU A 53 21.68 1.08 -6.55
CA LEU A 53 20.94 1.11 -5.29
C LEU A 53 20.57 2.54 -4.87
N LYS A 54 21.33 3.54 -5.35
CA LYS A 54 21.08 4.96 -5.03
C LYS A 54 19.70 5.42 -5.49
N GLY A 55 19.23 4.96 -6.66
CA GLY A 55 17.88 5.26 -7.15
C GLY A 55 16.79 4.84 -6.16
N GLN A 56 16.89 3.62 -5.62
CA GLN A 56 15.96 3.09 -4.63
C GLN A 56 16.05 3.85 -3.30
N LEU A 57 17.26 4.12 -2.81
CA LEU A 57 17.47 4.87 -1.57
C LEU A 57 16.90 6.30 -1.66
N TYR A 58 17.12 6.98 -2.78
CA TYR A 58 16.53 8.31 -3.01
C TYR A 58 15.00 8.27 -3.11
N THR A 59 14.45 7.20 -3.69
CA THR A 59 12.99 6.99 -3.72
C THR A 59 12.43 6.80 -2.31
N GLU A 60 13.12 6.03 -1.47
CA GLU A 60 12.73 5.82 -0.07
C GLU A 60 12.79 7.13 0.72
N ILE A 61 13.89 7.90 0.59
CA ILE A 61 14.04 9.22 1.22
C ILE A 61 12.90 10.15 0.78
N ALA A 62 12.60 10.20 -0.53
CA ALA A 62 11.50 10.99 -1.05
C ALA A 62 10.15 10.54 -0.44
N GLY A 63 9.90 9.24 -0.37
CA GLY A 63 8.69 8.67 0.25
C GLY A 63 8.49 9.09 1.71
N ARG A 64 9.58 9.25 2.48
CA ARG A 64 9.51 9.81 3.84
C ARG A 64 9.11 11.28 3.84
N TYR A 65 9.70 12.09 2.98
CA TYR A 65 9.35 13.51 2.83
C TYR A 65 7.92 13.73 2.29
N MET A 66 7.37 12.77 1.56
CA MET A 66 6.01 12.83 1.01
C MET A 66 4.88 12.73 2.04
N GLN A 67 5.18 12.53 3.32
CA GLN A 67 4.23 12.59 4.44
C GLN A 67 3.93 14.03 4.90
N PHE A 68 4.21 15.02 4.05
CA PHE A 68 4.07 16.45 4.33
C PHE A 68 2.62 16.87 4.64
N ASP A 69 1.64 16.10 4.18
CA ASP A 69 0.21 16.32 4.42
C ASP A 69 -0.15 16.22 5.91
N THR A 70 0.61 15.43 6.67
CA THR A 70 0.48 15.32 8.13
C THR A 70 1.03 16.54 8.88
N ILE A 71 1.82 17.40 8.22
CA ILE A 71 2.56 18.50 8.85
C ILE A 71 1.70 19.76 8.96
N SER A 72 1.47 20.23 10.19
CA SER A 72 0.65 21.41 10.45
C SER A 72 1.33 22.71 10.02
N SER A 73 2.62 22.86 10.31
CA SER A 73 3.40 24.04 9.92
C SER A 73 3.53 24.15 8.40
N LYS A 74 3.02 25.24 7.83
CA LYS A 74 3.10 25.52 6.39
C LYS A 74 4.56 25.60 5.92
N LYS A 75 5.44 26.24 6.70
CA LYS A 75 6.86 26.39 6.37
C LYS A 75 7.53 25.01 6.22
N ILE A 76 7.40 24.17 7.25
CA ILE A 76 7.98 22.82 7.26
C ILE A 76 7.38 21.95 6.15
N ARG A 77 6.07 22.10 5.88
CA ARG A 77 5.42 21.39 4.77
C ARG A 77 6.05 21.72 3.42
N ILE A 78 6.34 22.99 3.15
CA ILE A 78 7.00 23.41 1.92
C ILE A 78 8.41 22.83 1.83
N GLU A 79 9.19 22.90 2.92
CA GLU A 79 10.54 22.30 2.98
C GLU A 79 10.51 20.79 2.70
N TYR A 80 9.54 20.06 3.26
CA TYR A 80 9.36 18.63 2.99
C TYR A 80 8.96 18.36 1.53
N GLN A 81 8.06 19.16 0.96
CA GLN A 81 7.70 19.03 -0.45
C GLN A 81 8.92 19.27 -1.37
N GLU A 82 9.73 20.28 -1.08
CA GLU A 82 10.95 20.57 -1.84
C GLU A 82 11.99 19.45 -1.70
N ALA A 83 12.17 18.91 -0.50
CA ALA A 83 13.04 17.77 -0.27
C ALA A 83 12.55 16.50 -0.98
N ALA A 84 11.23 16.25 -1.01
CA ALA A 84 10.64 15.15 -1.76
C ALA A 84 10.94 15.29 -3.27
N ILE A 85 10.75 16.47 -3.83
CA ILE A 85 11.07 16.76 -5.25
C ILE A 85 12.56 16.53 -5.50
N ALA A 86 13.44 17.13 -4.69
CA ALA A 86 14.88 17.06 -4.88
C ALA A 86 15.41 15.62 -4.85
N ASN A 87 14.93 14.80 -3.90
CA ASN A 87 15.34 13.39 -3.83
C ASN A 87 14.71 12.56 -4.97
N THR A 88 13.47 12.85 -5.38
CA THR A 88 12.87 12.17 -6.54
C THR A 88 13.62 12.46 -7.84
N LEU A 89 14.09 13.70 -8.04
CA LEU A 89 14.91 14.05 -9.21
C LEU A 89 16.27 13.32 -9.19
N LYS A 90 16.87 13.14 -8.01
CA LYS A 90 18.07 12.30 -7.88
C LYS A 90 17.77 10.84 -8.21
N ALA A 91 16.64 10.29 -7.76
CA ALA A 91 16.22 8.94 -8.12
C ALA A 91 16.08 8.77 -9.64
N ILE A 92 15.43 9.73 -10.32
CA ILE A 92 15.31 9.75 -11.79
C ILE A 92 16.67 9.70 -12.46
N HIS A 93 17.66 10.47 -11.99
CA HIS A 93 19.01 10.45 -12.57
C HIS A 93 19.59 9.02 -12.59
N TYR A 94 19.49 8.29 -11.48
CA TYR A 94 19.99 6.91 -11.42
C TYR A 94 19.13 5.96 -12.25
N PHE A 95 17.80 6.04 -12.17
CA PHE A 95 16.94 5.17 -12.95
C PHE A 95 17.09 5.37 -14.46
N SER A 96 17.26 6.62 -14.92
CA SER A 96 17.61 6.93 -16.32
C SER A 96 18.96 6.34 -16.71
N LYS A 97 19.99 6.47 -15.85
CA LYS A 97 21.33 5.91 -16.11
C LYS A 97 21.32 4.40 -16.34
N TYR A 98 20.41 3.69 -15.66
CA TYR A 98 20.30 2.23 -15.71
C TYR A 98 19.09 1.71 -16.52
N ASN A 99 18.37 2.58 -17.21
CA ASN A 99 17.13 2.24 -17.94
C ASN A 99 16.09 1.50 -17.08
N ASP A 100 16.00 1.83 -15.79
CA ASP A 100 14.99 1.28 -14.89
C ASP A 100 13.66 2.00 -15.09
N THR A 101 12.84 1.46 -15.98
CA THR A 101 11.54 2.03 -16.35
C THR A 101 10.54 1.98 -15.19
N ILE A 102 10.63 1.00 -14.29
CA ILE A 102 9.76 0.89 -13.12
C ILE A 102 10.09 1.99 -12.11
N GLY A 103 11.38 2.22 -11.86
CA GLY A 103 11.87 3.30 -11.01
C GLY A 103 11.52 4.68 -11.58
N LEU A 104 11.65 4.87 -12.89
CA LEU A 104 11.26 6.11 -13.57
C LEU A 104 9.76 6.40 -13.41
N ARG A 105 8.90 5.43 -13.71
CA ARG A 105 7.45 5.57 -13.54
C ARG A 105 7.08 5.94 -12.11
N THR A 106 7.65 5.24 -11.13
CA THR A 106 7.43 5.52 -9.70
C THR A 106 7.83 6.95 -9.34
N SER A 107 8.96 7.41 -9.87
CA SER A 107 9.44 8.77 -9.65
C SER A 107 8.53 9.83 -10.27
N PHE A 108 7.99 9.58 -11.48
CA PHE A 108 7.02 10.48 -12.10
C PHE A 108 5.72 10.58 -11.29
N ASN A 109 5.20 9.46 -10.79
CA ASN A 109 4.02 9.47 -9.92
C ASN A 109 4.26 10.26 -8.63
N ASN A 110 5.45 10.12 -8.03
CA ASN A 110 5.82 10.89 -6.84
C ASN A 110 5.86 12.40 -7.13
N LEU A 111 6.47 12.83 -8.23
CA LEU A 111 6.49 14.24 -8.63
C LEU A 111 5.09 14.76 -8.91
N ALA A 112 4.25 14.00 -9.61
CA ALA A 112 2.85 14.37 -9.85
C ALA A 112 2.10 14.65 -8.53
N LYS A 113 2.23 13.76 -7.54
CA LYS A 113 1.61 13.91 -6.22
C LYS A 113 2.10 15.16 -5.48
N VAL A 114 3.42 15.41 -5.45
CA VAL A 114 3.96 16.59 -4.75
C VAL A 114 3.53 17.88 -5.45
N TYR A 115 3.60 17.94 -6.79
CA TYR A 115 3.15 19.11 -7.54
C TYR A 115 1.65 19.36 -7.42
N HIS A 116 0.85 18.29 -7.35
CA HIS A 116 -0.60 18.41 -7.12
C HIS A 116 -0.88 19.07 -5.77
N ALA A 117 -0.19 18.63 -4.71
CA ALA A 117 -0.30 19.25 -3.39
C ALA A 117 0.16 20.71 -3.34
N GLN A 118 1.06 21.11 -4.24
CA GLN A 118 1.47 22.50 -4.44
C GLN A 118 0.52 23.30 -5.35
N LYS A 119 -0.57 22.69 -5.83
CA LYS A 119 -1.50 23.26 -6.83
C LYS A 119 -0.82 23.65 -8.15
N LYS A 120 0.30 23.01 -8.47
CA LYS A 120 1.07 23.18 -9.72
C LYS A 120 0.55 22.23 -10.79
N PHE A 121 -0.70 22.46 -11.20
CA PHE A 121 -1.43 21.56 -12.10
C PHE A 121 -0.77 21.29 -13.46
N PRO A 122 -0.09 22.26 -14.12
CA PRO A 122 0.64 21.97 -15.36
C PRO A 122 1.75 20.95 -15.16
N GLN A 123 2.53 21.08 -14.07
CA GLN A 123 3.58 20.14 -13.71
C GLN A 123 3.00 18.78 -13.34
N THR A 124 1.93 18.74 -12.53
CA THR A 124 1.21 17.50 -12.22
C THR A 124 0.82 16.76 -13.50
N LYS A 125 0.13 17.44 -14.42
CA LYS A 125 -0.29 16.87 -15.71
C LYS A 125 0.89 16.32 -16.49
N TRP A 126 1.99 17.08 -16.57
CA TRP A 126 3.19 16.67 -17.29
C TRP A 126 3.75 15.35 -16.76
N PHE A 127 3.91 15.23 -15.44
CA PHE A 127 4.46 14.00 -14.84
C PHE A 127 3.51 12.80 -14.94
N ILE A 128 2.19 13.01 -14.83
CA ILE A 128 1.23 11.91 -15.07
C ILE A 128 1.31 11.43 -16.53
N LEU A 129 1.48 12.35 -17.49
CA LEU A 129 1.64 11.99 -18.91
C LEU A 129 2.95 11.23 -19.17
N GLN A 130 4.06 11.60 -18.53
CA GLN A 130 5.31 10.84 -18.63
C GLN A 130 5.14 9.40 -18.11
N SER A 131 4.51 9.24 -16.95
CA SER A 131 4.19 7.93 -16.37
C SER A 131 3.27 7.10 -17.29
N ASN A 132 2.26 7.73 -17.88
CA ASN A 132 1.36 7.09 -18.83
C ASN A 132 2.07 6.66 -20.12
N SER A 133 2.92 7.52 -20.70
CA SER A 133 3.69 7.21 -21.91
C SER A 133 4.55 5.98 -21.71
N LEU A 134 5.31 5.96 -20.61
CA LEU A 134 6.16 4.81 -20.27
C LEU A 134 5.34 3.54 -20.03
N SER A 135 4.18 3.65 -19.36
CA SER A 135 3.28 2.51 -19.17
C SER A 135 2.71 1.98 -20.49
N ARG A 136 2.49 2.84 -21.49
CA ARG A 136 2.06 2.43 -22.85
C ARG A 136 3.18 1.71 -23.59
N GLU A 137 4.40 2.22 -23.53
CA GLU A 137 5.58 1.55 -24.13
C GLU A 137 5.77 0.13 -23.58
N LEU A 138 5.47 -0.07 -22.29
CA LEU A 138 5.56 -1.36 -21.60
C LEU A 138 4.30 -2.23 -21.73
N ASN A 139 3.24 -1.75 -22.39
CA ASN A 139 1.92 -2.40 -22.42
C ASN A 139 1.34 -2.72 -21.02
N ASP A 140 1.65 -1.88 -20.03
CA ASP A 140 1.20 -2.02 -18.65
C ASP A 140 -0.21 -1.42 -18.48
N ASN A 141 -1.21 -2.17 -18.94
CA ASN A 141 -2.62 -1.75 -18.89
C ASN A 141 -3.09 -1.29 -17.49
N PRO A 142 -2.76 -1.96 -16.38
CA PRO A 142 -3.10 -1.46 -15.04
C PRO A 142 -2.59 -0.05 -14.76
N ASN A 143 -1.34 0.26 -15.09
CA ASN A 143 -0.78 1.60 -14.87
C ASN A 143 -1.31 2.63 -15.86
N ILE A 144 -1.57 2.25 -17.12
CA ILE A 144 -2.25 3.13 -18.08
C ILE A 144 -3.60 3.59 -17.51
N ILE A 145 -4.40 2.66 -16.97
CA ILE A 145 -5.70 2.97 -16.36
C ILE A 145 -5.54 3.88 -15.14
N SER A 146 -4.59 3.60 -14.25
CA SER A 146 -4.34 4.43 -13.07
C SER A 146 -4.00 5.87 -13.45
N SER A 147 -3.09 6.07 -14.41
CA SER A 147 -2.72 7.42 -14.86
C SER A 147 -3.88 8.14 -15.57
N LEU A 148 -4.73 7.43 -16.32
CA LEU A 148 -5.93 8.01 -16.94
C LEU A 148 -6.94 8.47 -15.87
N ILE A 149 -7.11 7.70 -14.80
CA ILE A 149 -7.94 8.10 -13.64
C ILE A 149 -7.39 9.38 -12.98
N GLU A 150 -6.07 9.43 -12.74
CA GLU A 150 -5.43 10.62 -12.15
C GLU A 150 -5.56 11.86 -13.06
N LEU A 151 -5.38 11.70 -14.38
CA LEU A 151 -5.60 12.78 -15.34
C LEU A 151 -7.05 13.25 -15.34
N ALA A 152 -8.01 12.32 -15.29
CA ALA A 152 -9.42 12.67 -15.23
C ALA A 152 -9.78 13.44 -13.95
N ALA A 153 -9.26 13.02 -12.80
CA ALA A 153 -9.44 13.72 -11.54
C ALA A 153 -8.86 15.15 -11.60
N LEU A 154 -7.62 15.29 -12.08
CA LEU A 154 -6.97 16.59 -12.27
C LEU A 154 -7.76 17.49 -13.23
N LYS A 155 -8.20 16.95 -14.38
CA LYS A 155 -8.99 17.67 -15.38
C LYS A 155 -10.36 18.08 -14.83
N THR A 156 -10.96 17.25 -14.00
CA THR A 156 -12.20 17.59 -13.28
C THR A 156 -11.98 18.76 -12.33
N GLU A 157 -10.88 18.78 -11.57
CA GLU A 157 -10.53 19.86 -10.64
C GLU A 157 -10.33 21.20 -11.36
N ILE A 158 -9.66 21.19 -12.52
CA ILE A 158 -9.46 22.39 -13.35
C ILE A 158 -10.63 22.69 -14.29
N LYS A 159 -11.76 21.98 -14.15
CA LYS A 159 -13.01 22.14 -14.92
C LYS A 159 -12.92 21.83 -16.42
N ASP A 160 -11.91 21.09 -16.84
CA ASP A 160 -11.80 20.52 -18.19
C ASP A 160 -12.57 19.19 -18.27
N TYR A 161 -13.89 19.27 -18.13
CA TYR A 161 -14.76 18.10 -18.02
C TYR A 161 -14.78 17.25 -19.29
N THR A 162 -14.59 17.87 -20.46
CA THR A 162 -14.56 17.16 -21.75
C THR A 162 -13.36 16.23 -21.82
N LEU A 163 -12.16 16.72 -21.48
CA LEU A 163 -10.98 15.86 -21.47
C LEU A 163 -11.01 14.85 -20.31
N ALA A 164 -11.60 15.20 -19.17
CA ALA A 164 -11.78 14.24 -18.07
C ALA A 164 -12.67 13.05 -18.50
N MET A 165 -13.79 13.35 -19.17
CA MET A 165 -14.70 12.33 -19.70
C MET A 165 -14.00 11.40 -20.70
N ARG A 166 -13.17 11.97 -21.59
CA ARG A 166 -12.41 11.18 -22.57
C ARG A 166 -11.46 10.19 -21.90
N ASP A 167 -10.71 10.64 -20.90
CA ASP A 167 -9.76 9.79 -20.18
C ASP A 167 -10.49 8.67 -19.41
N LEU A 168 -11.64 8.96 -18.78
CA LEU A 168 -12.46 7.94 -18.12
C LEU A 168 -13.06 6.93 -19.10
N ASN A 169 -13.47 7.36 -20.29
CA ASN A 169 -13.98 6.45 -21.33
C ASN A 169 -12.89 5.47 -21.77
N GLU A 170 -11.65 5.94 -21.96
CA GLU A 170 -10.53 5.08 -22.31
C GLU A 170 -10.18 4.12 -21.16
N ALA A 171 -10.13 4.62 -19.93
CA ALA A 171 -9.87 3.81 -18.73
C ALA A 171 -10.93 2.72 -18.54
N LEU A 172 -12.20 3.03 -18.81
CA LEU A 172 -13.30 2.06 -18.77
C LEU A 172 -13.14 1.00 -19.84
N ALA A 173 -12.87 1.39 -21.09
CA ALA A 173 -12.67 0.44 -22.18
C ALA A 173 -11.50 -0.52 -21.90
N LEU A 174 -10.38 -0.01 -21.40
CA LEU A 174 -9.21 -0.82 -21.04
C LEU A 174 -9.51 -1.75 -19.86
N SER A 175 -10.11 -1.24 -18.78
CA SER A 175 -10.43 -2.06 -17.60
C SER A 175 -11.42 -3.18 -17.92
N SER A 176 -12.49 -2.89 -18.66
CA SER A 176 -13.49 -3.89 -19.05
C SER A 176 -12.91 -4.92 -20.03
N LYS A 177 -12.15 -4.50 -21.05
CA LYS A 177 -11.53 -5.42 -22.03
C LYS A 177 -10.56 -6.42 -21.37
N ASN A 178 -9.88 -6.01 -20.31
CA ASN A 178 -8.90 -6.84 -19.60
C ASN A 178 -9.47 -7.50 -18.33
N HIS A 179 -10.77 -7.35 -18.05
CA HIS A 179 -11.42 -7.88 -16.85
C HIS A 179 -10.80 -7.40 -15.52
N TYR A 180 -10.32 -6.16 -15.50
CA TYR A 180 -9.73 -5.54 -14.33
C TYR A 180 -10.80 -4.93 -13.42
N ALA A 181 -11.53 -5.77 -12.69
CA ALA A 181 -12.68 -5.37 -11.88
C ALA A 181 -12.36 -4.26 -10.87
N ARG A 182 -11.21 -4.34 -10.18
CA ARG A 182 -10.82 -3.33 -9.18
C ARG A 182 -10.56 -1.97 -9.83
N GLN A 183 -9.90 -1.95 -10.98
CA GLN A 183 -9.67 -0.73 -11.76
C GLN A 183 -10.98 -0.19 -12.34
N GLU A 184 -11.84 -1.06 -12.88
CA GLU A 184 -13.16 -0.65 -13.39
C GLU A 184 -14.00 0.01 -12.29
N SER A 185 -13.97 -0.54 -11.08
CA SER A 185 -14.61 0.05 -9.90
C SER A 185 -14.12 1.48 -9.62
N LEU A 186 -12.80 1.70 -9.65
CA LEU A 186 -12.20 3.03 -9.48
C LEU A 186 -12.57 4.00 -10.62
N VAL A 187 -12.68 3.50 -11.85
CA VAL A 187 -13.18 4.31 -12.99
C VAL A 187 -14.62 4.75 -12.74
N GLN A 188 -15.50 3.87 -12.26
CA GLN A 188 -16.89 4.22 -11.92
C GLN A 188 -16.98 5.25 -10.80
N LEU A 189 -16.12 5.13 -9.77
CA LEU A 189 -16.03 6.14 -8.71
C LEU A 189 -15.66 7.53 -9.28
N ASN A 190 -14.70 7.59 -10.20
CA ASN A 190 -14.29 8.86 -10.81
C ASN A 190 -15.33 9.42 -11.79
N TYR A 191 -16.12 8.57 -12.46
CA TYR A 191 -17.31 9.04 -13.17
C TYR A 191 -18.32 9.69 -12.22
N ALA A 192 -18.55 9.11 -11.04
CA ALA A 192 -19.46 9.70 -10.06
C ALA A 192 -18.98 11.10 -9.62
N MET A 193 -17.68 11.24 -9.36
CA MET A 193 -17.06 12.53 -9.03
C MET A 193 -17.20 13.54 -10.16
N LEU A 194 -16.91 13.15 -11.40
CA LEU A 194 -17.06 14.01 -12.59
C LEU A 194 -18.52 14.46 -12.79
N TYR A 195 -19.47 13.54 -12.68
CA TYR A 195 -20.90 13.87 -12.82
C TYR A 195 -21.40 14.77 -11.69
N SER A 196 -20.88 14.61 -10.47
CA SER A 196 -21.16 15.52 -9.36
C SER A 196 -20.68 16.95 -9.66
N SER A 197 -19.46 17.10 -10.20
CA SER A 197 -18.92 18.40 -10.64
C SER A 197 -19.72 19.03 -11.78
N LEU A 198 -20.30 18.20 -12.65
CA LEU A 198 -21.24 18.60 -13.71
C LEU A 198 -22.67 18.87 -13.21
N LYS A 199 -22.93 18.80 -11.90
CA LYS A 199 -24.26 18.93 -11.29
C LYS A 199 -25.29 17.89 -11.79
N ASN A 200 -24.83 16.78 -12.36
CA ASN A 200 -25.68 15.70 -12.84
C ASN A 200 -25.82 14.58 -11.79
N GLN A 201 -26.71 14.80 -10.83
CA GLN A 201 -26.90 13.88 -9.69
C GLN A 201 -27.38 12.50 -10.12
N SER A 202 -28.22 12.41 -11.16
CA SER A 202 -28.72 11.13 -11.67
C SER A 202 -27.59 10.24 -12.21
N LYS A 203 -26.72 10.79 -13.07
CA LYS A 203 -25.57 10.04 -13.61
C LYS A 203 -24.54 9.73 -12.54
N SER A 204 -24.31 10.66 -11.60
CA SER A 204 -23.43 10.44 -10.46
C SER A 204 -23.88 9.25 -9.62
N ALA A 205 -25.15 9.22 -9.21
CA ALA A 205 -25.72 8.12 -8.43
C ALA A 205 -25.65 6.78 -9.17
N LYS A 206 -25.87 6.78 -10.49
CA LYS A 206 -25.74 5.56 -11.31
C LYS A 206 -24.30 5.02 -11.33
N ALA A 207 -23.31 5.90 -11.50
CA ALA A 207 -21.90 5.52 -11.50
C ALA A 207 -21.47 5.01 -10.11
N MET A 208 -21.89 5.69 -9.03
CA MET A 208 -21.67 5.23 -7.65
C MET A 208 -22.28 3.86 -7.38
N LYS A 209 -23.51 3.61 -7.85
CA LYS A 209 -24.16 2.29 -7.72
C LYS A 209 -23.34 1.19 -8.41
N ARG A 210 -22.74 1.48 -9.57
CA ARG A 210 -21.88 0.52 -10.29
C ARG A 210 -20.60 0.24 -9.52
N HIS A 211 -19.92 1.27 -9.03
CA HIS A 211 -18.74 1.15 -8.17
C HIS A 211 -19.01 0.20 -6.99
N LEU A 212 -20.07 0.47 -6.22
CA LEU A 212 -20.44 -0.33 -5.05
C LEU A 212 -20.79 -1.78 -5.40
N ALA A 213 -21.47 -2.01 -6.53
CA ALA A 213 -21.82 -3.35 -6.97
C ALA A 213 -20.58 -4.19 -7.37
N ILE A 214 -19.60 -3.55 -8.02
CA ILE A 214 -18.33 -4.20 -8.36
C ILE A 214 -17.55 -4.53 -7.08
N ASP A 215 -17.44 -3.59 -6.14
CA ASP A 215 -16.72 -3.81 -4.88
C ASP A 215 -17.36 -4.91 -4.01
N ASP A 216 -18.69 -4.98 -3.94
CA ASP A 216 -19.41 -6.08 -3.28
C ASP A 216 -19.10 -7.43 -3.95
N SER A 217 -19.02 -7.46 -5.28
CA SER A 217 -18.68 -8.68 -6.04
C SER A 217 -17.23 -9.11 -5.78
N ILE A 218 -16.28 -8.18 -5.77
CA ILE A 218 -14.87 -8.44 -5.45
C ILE A 218 -14.74 -9.02 -4.05
N ARG A 219 -15.38 -8.38 -3.05
CA ARG A 219 -15.34 -8.84 -1.66
C ARG A 219 -15.87 -10.26 -1.49
N LYS A 220 -17.00 -10.58 -2.11
CA LYS A 220 -17.56 -11.95 -2.09
C LYS A 220 -16.59 -12.99 -2.67
N VAL A 221 -15.89 -12.65 -3.76
CA VAL A 221 -14.87 -13.53 -4.36
C VAL A 221 -13.66 -13.68 -3.43
N GLU A 222 -13.17 -12.59 -2.84
CA GLU A 222 -12.05 -12.62 -1.89
C GLU A 222 -12.38 -13.46 -0.64
N GLU A 223 -13.59 -13.30 -0.09
CA GLU A 223 -14.11 -14.11 1.03
C GLU A 223 -14.18 -15.60 0.68
N ALA A 224 -14.71 -15.94 -0.50
CA ALA A 224 -14.80 -17.32 -0.96
C ALA A 224 -13.41 -17.97 -1.17
N ILE A 225 -12.46 -17.22 -1.76
CA ILE A 225 -11.07 -17.67 -1.93
C ILE A 225 -10.42 -17.91 -0.56
N LEU A 226 -10.61 -17.00 0.39
CA LEU A 226 -10.06 -17.14 1.73
C LEU A 226 -10.63 -18.37 2.45
N ALA A 227 -11.95 -18.56 2.40
CA ALA A 227 -12.62 -19.73 2.98
C ALA A 227 -12.11 -21.04 2.37
N ALA A 228 -11.90 -21.08 1.05
CA ALA A 228 -11.35 -22.24 0.36
C ALA A 228 -9.89 -22.51 0.78
N ARG A 229 -9.05 -21.47 0.93
CA ARG A 229 -7.67 -21.60 1.41
C ARG A 229 -7.59 -22.14 2.83
N ILE A 230 -8.46 -21.67 3.73
CA ILE A 230 -8.54 -22.17 5.11
C ILE A 230 -8.94 -23.65 5.11
N LYS A 231 -10.01 -24.02 4.40
CA LYS A 231 -10.47 -25.42 4.31
C LYS A 231 -9.38 -26.34 3.74
N ALA A 232 -8.64 -25.88 2.72
CA ALA A 232 -7.52 -26.63 2.16
C ALA A 232 -6.39 -26.81 3.18
N ALA A 233 -6.02 -25.76 3.93
CA ALA A 233 -5.00 -25.83 4.98
C ALA A 233 -5.40 -26.80 6.11
N ASP A 234 -6.67 -26.77 6.55
CA ASP A 234 -7.19 -27.70 7.55
C ASP A 234 -7.13 -29.15 7.07
N SER A 235 -7.54 -29.40 5.82
CA SER A 235 -7.48 -30.75 5.24
C SER A 235 -6.04 -31.27 5.14
N LEU A 236 -5.08 -30.41 4.79
CA LEU A 236 -3.66 -30.74 4.74
C LEU A 236 -3.08 -31.03 6.13
N ALA A 237 -3.45 -30.24 7.14
CA ALA A 237 -3.04 -30.46 8.53
C ALA A 237 -3.56 -31.81 9.06
N MET A 238 -4.83 -32.14 8.78
CA MET A 238 -5.44 -33.43 9.15
C MET A 238 -4.75 -34.61 8.46
N ALA A 239 -4.44 -34.48 7.16
CA ALA A 239 -3.72 -35.51 6.41
C ALA A 239 -2.30 -35.75 6.96
N LYS A 240 -1.56 -34.67 7.26
CA LYS A 240 -0.22 -34.75 7.89
C LYS A 240 -0.29 -35.42 9.27
N LYS A 241 -1.27 -35.07 10.10
CA LYS A 241 -1.48 -35.70 11.41
C LYS A 241 -1.77 -37.19 11.28
N LYS A 242 -2.61 -37.59 10.32
CA LYS A 242 -2.92 -39.01 10.04
C LYS A 242 -1.69 -39.77 9.54
N ALA A 243 -0.90 -39.18 8.63
CA ALA A 243 0.34 -39.77 8.14
C ALA A 243 1.35 -39.97 9.28
N TYR A 244 1.54 -38.97 10.14
CA TYR A 244 2.40 -39.06 11.32
C TYR A 244 1.97 -40.20 12.26
N LEU A 245 0.67 -40.26 12.60
CA LEU A 245 0.10 -41.31 13.45
C LEU A 245 0.23 -42.72 12.85
N ASN A 246 0.22 -42.85 11.53
CA ASN A 246 0.42 -44.12 10.85
C ASN A 246 1.90 -44.52 10.79
N SER A 247 2.81 -43.57 10.59
CA SER A 247 4.26 -43.84 10.64
C SER A 247 4.75 -44.18 12.05
N SER A 248 4.13 -43.62 13.10
CA SER A 248 4.48 -43.91 14.50
C SER A 248 3.96 -45.26 15.00
N LYS A 249 3.21 -46.01 14.18
CA LYS A 249 2.68 -47.36 14.48
C LYS A 249 3.46 -48.49 13.80
N GLY A 250 4.65 -48.20 13.25
CA GLY A 250 5.57 -49.21 12.69
C GLY A 250 6.04 -50.25 13.73
N PRO A 251 6.62 -51.39 13.28
CA PRO A 251 6.69 -52.67 14.02
C PRO A 251 7.59 -52.68 15.28
N TYR A 252 8.13 -51.54 15.69
CA TYR A 252 8.89 -51.38 16.93
C TYR A 252 8.04 -50.70 18.00
N ALA A 253 6.83 -51.19 18.24
CA ALA A 253 6.16 -50.93 19.50
C ALA A 253 6.92 -51.70 20.59
N PHE A 254 7.89 -51.04 21.25
CA PHE A 254 8.63 -51.60 22.38
C PHE A 254 7.62 -52.03 23.45
N ASN A 255 7.38 -53.33 23.51
CA ASN A 255 6.47 -53.95 24.44
C ASN A 255 7.18 -54.04 25.79
N PHE A 256 6.93 -53.06 26.68
CA PHE A 256 7.38 -53.15 28.08
C PHE A 256 6.46 -54.11 28.85
N SER A 257 6.54 -55.41 28.53
CA SER A 257 5.94 -56.47 29.33
C SER A 257 7.01 -57.41 29.88
N LYS A 258 7.44 -57.07 31.11
CA LYS A 258 8.00 -57.93 32.17
C LYS A 258 8.53 -59.32 31.78
N LYS A 259 9.82 -59.55 32.07
CA LYS A 259 10.24 -60.53 33.10
C LYS A 259 11.53 -60.07 33.81
N PRO A 260 11.64 -60.27 35.13
CA PRO A 260 12.85 -59.99 35.89
C PRO A 260 13.81 -61.17 35.79
N GLY A 261 15.11 -60.90 35.70
CA GLY A 261 16.13 -61.90 35.98
C GLY A 261 17.25 -61.99 34.96
N SER A 262 18.47 -61.77 35.47
CA SER A 262 19.79 -62.06 34.92
C SER A 262 20.47 -60.94 34.11
N LEU A 263 21.28 -60.16 34.84
CA LEU A 263 22.51 -59.57 34.33
C LEU A 263 23.45 -60.71 33.92
N PRO A 264 24.22 -60.54 32.84
CA PRO A 264 25.64 -60.80 32.97
C PRO A 264 26.50 -59.63 32.49
N TYR A 265 27.62 -59.52 33.19
CA TYR A 265 28.72 -58.58 33.04
C TYR A 265 29.50 -58.74 31.72
N LEU A 266 30.12 -57.62 31.30
CA LEU A 266 31.43 -57.46 30.66
C LEU A 266 31.76 -58.26 29.37
N SER A 267 32.10 -57.52 28.29
CA SER A 267 33.52 -57.44 27.89
C SER A 267 33.78 -56.27 26.93
N LEU A 268 34.88 -55.59 27.25
CA LEU A 268 35.59 -54.59 26.46
C LEU A 268 36.30 -55.31 25.30
N SER A 269 36.25 -54.80 24.07
CA SER A 269 37.37 -54.97 23.13
C SER A 269 37.48 -53.75 22.22
N LEU A 270 38.62 -53.08 22.34
CA LEU A 270 39.13 -52.08 21.41
C LEU A 270 39.36 -52.75 20.04
N PHE A 271 39.05 -52.02 18.97
CA PHE A 271 40.02 -51.57 17.96
C PHE A 271 39.50 -50.30 17.29
#